data_AF-A0A7C1NJD4-F1
#
_entry.id   AF-A0A7C1NJD4-F1
#
_cell.length_a   1.000
_cell.length_b   1.000
_cell.length_c   1.000
_cell.angle_alpha   90.00
_cell.angle_beta   90.00
_cell.angle_gamma   90.00
#
_symmetry.space_group_name_H-M   'P 1'
#
loop_
_entity.id
_entity.type
_entity.pdbx_description
1 polymer ?
#
loop_
_entity_poly.entity_id
_entity_poly.type
_entity_poly.pdbx_seq_one_letter_code
_entity_poly.pdbx_strand_id
1 'polypeptide(L)'
;DLLNNWYIRRSRRRFWRSENDPDKQQAYQTLYTVLMKLSLVTAPFTPFIADEVYRNLRHSDMPESVHLCDFPPYNESLRDVELEKKMQITRQAVSMGRALRSLHNSKIRQPLKAIHLVTKNQEEKRVLIEMEGIIKEELNVKNVVYRENEEELVEFSVKANYRLLGKTLGKDMKTAALRIEKLTIQEIQSLLDGATLSLDLDGRILDLTEESVIIKRCEKENLKVLNEGSLTIALDTELTEELIQEGIIRDLVRGIQNLRKEKGFEVTDRIKLYLFGSDELKKAMDSYNDHLTRETLASSWLWINHESAELLECSDQKCSIYLEKA
;
A
#
# COMPACT_ATOMS: atom_id res chain seq x y z
N ASP A 1 2.19 10.31 -14.47
CA ASP A 1 2.14 9.18 -13.52
C ASP A 1 3.43 8.39 -13.37
N LEU A 2 4.02 7.83 -14.43
CA LEU A 2 5.16 6.91 -14.30
C LEU A 2 6.43 7.57 -13.74
N LEU A 3 6.80 8.76 -14.24
CA LEU A 3 8.02 9.44 -13.80
C LEU A 3 7.90 9.98 -12.37
N ASN A 4 6.94 10.87 -12.12
CA ASN A 4 6.83 11.53 -10.82
C ASN A 4 6.32 10.59 -9.71
N ASN A 5 5.15 9.99 -9.90
CA ASN A 5 4.44 9.26 -8.84
C ASN A 5 5.02 7.88 -8.55
N TRP A 6 5.81 7.32 -9.48
CA TRP A 6 6.46 6.02 -9.30
C TRP A 6 7.97 6.14 -9.26
N TYR A 7 8.63 6.48 -10.38
CA TYR A 7 10.09 6.44 -10.47
C TYR A 7 10.79 7.40 -9.50
N ILE A 8 10.47 8.71 -9.55
CA ILE A 8 11.10 9.72 -8.70
C ILE A 8 10.77 9.47 -7.24
N ARG A 9 9.49 9.25 -6.90
CA ARG A 9 9.06 9.00 -5.53
C ARG A 9 9.80 7.82 -4.89
N ARG A 10 9.94 6.69 -5.62
CA ARG A 10 10.65 5.50 -5.12
C ARG A 10 12.17 5.67 -5.12
N SER A 11 12.70 6.41 -6.08
CA SER A 11 14.15 6.62 -6.22
C SER A 11 14.70 7.76 -5.37
N ARG A 12 13.87 8.48 -4.58
CA ARG A 12 14.31 9.59 -3.70
C ARG A 12 15.56 9.23 -2.90
N ARG A 13 15.57 8.07 -2.25
CA ARG A 13 16.73 7.63 -1.45
C ARG A 13 18.01 7.49 -2.28
N ARG A 14 17.92 7.09 -3.55
CA ARG A 14 19.06 6.94 -4.46
C ARG A 14 19.68 8.30 -4.80
N PHE A 15 18.87 9.35 -4.91
CA PHE A 15 19.37 10.72 -5.13
C PHE A 15 20.07 11.32 -3.90
N TRP A 16 19.68 10.89 -2.69
CA TRP A 16 20.16 11.49 -1.42
C TRP A 16 21.29 10.73 -0.72
N ARG A 17 21.75 9.59 -1.25
CA ARG A 17 22.92 8.90 -0.68
C ARG A 17 24.15 9.80 -0.78
N SER A 18 24.89 9.88 0.33
CA SER A 18 26.08 10.73 0.49
C SER A 18 27.27 10.25 -0.36
N GLU A 19 27.33 8.95 -0.65
CA GLU A 19 28.40 8.35 -1.44
C GLU A 19 28.10 8.45 -2.94
N ASN A 20 29.14 8.76 -3.74
CA ASN A 20 29.11 8.67 -5.19
C ASN A 20 29.16 7.19 -5.62
N ASP A 21 28.09 6.47 -5.31
CA ASP A 21 27.86 5.08 -5.68
C ASP A 21 27.38 5.01 -7.16
N PRO A 22 27.86 4.06 -7.97
CA PRO A 22 27.28 3.72 -9.28
C PRO A 22 25.75 3.73 -9.32
N ASP A 23 25.07 3.31 -8.25
CA ASP A 23 23.60 3.33 -8.18
C ASP A 23 22.99 4.74 -8.29
N LYS A 24 23.64 5.74 -7.68
CA LYS A 24 23.24 7.15 -7.74
C LYS A 24 23.43 7.70 -9.15
N GLN A 25 24.55 7.38 -9.78
CA GLN A 25 24.82 7.79 -11.17
C GLN A 25 23.79 7.23 -12.15
N GLN A 26 23.43 5.95 -12.01
CA GLN A 26 22.40 5.33 -12.84
C GLN A 26 21.02 6.00 -12.67
N ALA A 27 20.67 6.41 -11.44
CA ALA A 27 19.42 7.14 -11.18
C ALA A 27 19.41 8.52 -11.88
N TYR A 28 20.50 9.28 -11.79
CA TYR A 28 20.62 10.57 -12.48
C TYR A 28 20.64 10.42 -14.00
N GLN A 29 21.40 9.45 -14.54
CA GLN A 29 21.47 9.21 -15.97
C GLN A 29 20.10 8.85 -16.56
N THR A 30 19.34 8.00 -15.87
CA THR A 30 17.98 7.64 -16.27
C THR A 30 17.06 8.87 -16.25
N LEU A 31 17.07 9.63 -15.15
CA LEU A 31 16.23 10.84 -15.02
C LEU A 31 16.58 11.89 -16.08
N TYR A 32 17.87 12.14 -16.29
CA TYR A 32 18.39 13.04 -17.32
C TYR A 32 17.89 12.62 -18.71
N THR A 33 18.07 11.35 -19.07
CA THR A 33 17.66 10.82 -20.38
C THR A 33 16.15 10.98 -20.59
N VAL A 34 15.34 10.68 -19.56
CA VAL A 34 13.89 10.82 -19.64
C VAL A 34 13.49 12.28 -19.79
N LEU A 35 14.05 13.20 -19.01
CA LEU A 35 13.73 14.62 -19.08
C LEU A 35 14.13 15.23 -20.44
N MET A 36 15.32 14.90 -20.94
CA MET A 36 15.78 15.35 -22.26
C MET A 36 14.87 14.85 -23.39
N LYS A 37 14.53 13.55 -23.40
CA LYS A 37 13.60 13.00 -24.39
C LYS A 37 12.19 13.59 -24.25
N LEU A 38 11.73 13.79 -23.03
CA LEU A 38 10.42 14.41 -22.78
C LEU A 38 10.39 15.83 -23.34
N SER A 39 11.42 16.65 -23.10
CA SER A 39 11.53 17.99 -23.68
C SER A 39 11.45 17.96 -25.20
N LEU A 40 12.16 17.04 -25.86
CA LEU A 40 12.11 16.93 -27.32
C LEU A 40 10.71 16.55 -27.82
N VAL A 41 10.04 15.60 -27.16
CA VAL A 41 8.70 15.13 -27.55
C VAL A 41 7.62 16.17 -27.27
N THR A 42 7.74 16.93 -26.17
CA THR A 42 6.72 17.91 -25.76
C THR A 42 6.93 19.29 -26.38
N ALA A 43 8.09 19.58 -26.97
CA ALA A 43 8.40 20.87 -27.58
C ALA A 43 7.32 21.41 -28.55
N PRO A 44 6.70 20.59 -29.43
CA PRO A 44 5.62 21.08 -30.31
C PRO A 44 4.34 21.51 -29.57
N PHE A 45 4.14 21.05 -28.33
CA PHE A 45 2.92 21.29 -27.55
C PHE A 45 3.13 22.33 -26.44
N THR A 46 4.30 22.31 -25.80
CA THR A 46 4.67 23.18 -24.66
C THR A 46 6.02 23.85 -24.92
N PRO A 47 6.12 24.73 -25.93
CA PRO A 47 7.40 25.16 -26.48
C PRO A 47 8.29 25.90 -25.50
N PHE A 48 7.71 26.75 -24.65
CA PHE A 48 8.48 27.52 -23.67
C PHE A 48 9.00 26.65 -22.52
N ILE A 49 8.13 25.79 -21.97
CA ILE A 49 8.48 24.90 -20.85
C ILE A 49 9.49 23.85 -21.30
N ALA A 50 9.27 23.22 -22.45
CA ALA A 50 10.18 22.22 -22.99
C ALA A 50 11.57 22.82 -23.24
N ASP A 51 11.63 24.04 -23.78
CA ASP A 51 12.87 24.74 -24.06
C ASP A 51 13.59 25.20 -22.79
N GLU A 52 12.88 25.68 -21.78
CA GLU A 52 13.47 26.03 -20.48
C GLU A 52 14.10 24.80 -19.79
N VAL A 53 13.37 23.67 -19.76
CA VAL A 53 13.90 22.41 -19.19
C VAL A 53 15.12 21.93 -19.99
N TYR A 54 15.04 21.94 -21.32
CA TYR A 54 16.14 21.55 -22.20
C TYR A 54 17.37 22.44 -21.99
N ARG A 55 17.20 23.77 -21.98
CA ARG A 55 18.31 24.71 -21.84
C ARG A 55 19.03 24.58 -20.50
N ASN A 56 18.31 24.20 -19.44
CA ASN A 56 18.89 23.93 -18.12
C ASN A 56 19.67 22.59 -18.06
N LEU A 57 19.36 21.64 -18.92
CA LEU A 57 19.96 20.29 -18.92
C LEU A 57 21.00 20.08 -20.02
N ARG A 58 20.97 20.87 -21.10
CA ARG A 58 21.86 20.69 -22.25
C ARG A 58 23.33 20.91 -21.87
N HIS A 59 24.20 20.25 -22.63
CA HIS A 59 25.63 20.53 -22.62
C HIS A 59 25.99 21.60 -23.66
N SER A 60 27.19 22.17 -23.56
CA SER A 60 27.65 23.27 -24.42
C SER A 60 27.79 22.89 -25.90
N ASP A 61 27.93 21.60 -26.19
CA ASP A 61 28.06 21.01 -27.52
C ASP A 61 26.70 20.70 -28.19
N MET A 62 25.59 20.93 -27.49
CA MET A 62 24.24 20.69 -27.98
C MET A 62 23.60 21.97 -28.56
N PRO A 63 22.57 21.86 -29.41
CA PRO A 63 21.84 23.01 -29.93
C PRO A 63 21.37 23.98 -28.84
N GLU A 64 21.26 25.27 -29.16
CA GLU A 64 20.91 26.29 -28.15
C GLU A 64 19.48 26.18 -27.63
N SER A 65 18.60 25.56 -28.40
CA SER A 65 17.18 25.42 -28.12
C SER A 65 16.70 24.03 -28.52
N VAL A 66 15.69 23.52 -27.80
CA VAL A 66 15.01 22.27 -28.14
C VAL A 66 14.38 22.32 -29.53
N HIS A 67 14.00 23.52 -29.99
CA HIS A 67 13.38 23.76 -31.30
C HIS A 67 14.34 23.65 -32.48
N LEU A 68 15.64 23.53 -32.20
CA LEU A 68 16.70 23.29 -33.17
C LEU A 68 17.14 21.81 -33.19
N CYS A 69 16.49 20.95 -32.40
CA CYS A 69 16.80 19.53 -32.33
C CYS A 69 15.88 18.71 -33.23
N ASP A 70 16.39 17.57 -33.70
CA ASP A 70 15.57 16.56 -34.36
C ASP A 70 14.62 15.88 -33.38
N PHE A 71 13.48 15.39 -33.91
CA PHE A 71 12.57 14.56 -33.14
C PHE A 71 13.27 13.24 -32.75
N PRO A 72 13.14 12.76 -31.50
CA PRO A 72 13.92 11.64 -31.02
C PRO A 72 13.51 10.34 -31.74
N PRO A 73 14.46 9.59 -32.32
CA PRO A 73 14.13 8.34 -32.99
C PRO A 73 13.72 7.26 -31.99
N TYR A 74 12.85 6.34 -32.44
CA TYR A 74 12.57 5.12 -31.70
C TYR A 74 13.84 4.26 -31.62
N ASN A 75 14.16 3.76 -30.42
CA ASN A 75 15.26 2.84 -30.20
C ASN A 75 14.75 1.57 -29.53
N GLU A 76 14.74 0.49 -30.29
CA GLU A 76 14.24 -0.81 -29.86
C GLU A 76 15.10 -1.41 -28.73
N SER A 77 16.41 -1.14 -28.69
CA SER A 77 17.30 -1.70 -27.66
C SER A 77 17.05 -1.15 -26.25
N LEU A 78 16.31 -0.04 -26.13
CA LEU A 78 15.91 0.56 -24.87
C LEU A 78 14.53 0.07 -24.41
N ARG A 79 13.83 -0.76 -25.20
CA ARG A 79 12.52 -1.28 -24.86
C ARG A 79 12.63 -2.69 -24.30
N ASP A 80 12.27 -2.84 -23.03
CA ASP A 80 12.16 -4.13 -22.36
C ASP A 80 10.70 -4.44 -22.05
N VAL A 81 10.07 -5.24 -22.93
CA VAL A 81 8.65 -5.60 -22.83
C VAL A 81 8.38 -6.50 -21.63
N GLU A 82 9.35 -7.35 -21.25
CA GLU A 82 9.20 -8.20 -20.07
C GLU A 82 9.19 -7.35 -18.80
N LEU A 83 10.10 -6.39 -18.68
CA LEU A 83 10.13 -5.45 -17.55
C LEU A 83 8.86 -4.59 -17.49
N GLU A 84 8.36 -4.10 -18.62
CA GLU A 84 7.09 -3.38 -18.71
C GLU A 84 5.94 -4.23 -18.16
N LYS A 85 5.84 -5.50 -18.57
CA LYS A 85 4.82 -6.45 -18.09
C LYS A 85 4.95 -6.70 -16.59
N LYS A 86 6.18 -6.93 -16.10
CA LYS A 86 6.46 -7.12 -14.67
C LYS A 86 5.98 -5.92 -13.84
N MET A 87 6.31 -4.72 -14.31
CA MET A 87 5.95 -3.48 -13.64
C MET A 87 4.45 -3.20 -13.69
N GLN A 88 3.77 -3.57 -14.79
CA GLN A 88 2.32 -3.44 -14.90
C GLN A 88 1.60 -4.29 -13.85
N ILE A 89 1.94 -5.57 -13.73
CA ILE A 89 1.39 -6.49 -12.71
C ILE A 89 1.64 -5.95 -11.31
N THR A 90 2.87 -5.52 -11.04
CA THR A 90 3.26 -4.94 -9.73
C THR A 90 2.43 -3.71 -9.39
N ARG A 91 2.24 -2.80 -10.36
CA ARG A 91 1.45 -1.57 -10.17
C ARG A 91 -0.04 -1.88 -9.99
N GLN A 92 -0.57 -2.89 -10.67
CA GLN A 92 -1.94 -3.35 -10.47
C GLN A 92 -2.14 -3.83 -9.03
N ALA A 93 -1.25 -4.69 -8.52
CA ALA A 93 -1.33 -5.17 -7.15
C ALA A 93 -1.26 -4.03 -6.12
N VAL A 94 -0.37 -3.05 -6.34
CA VAL A 94 -0.27 -1.85 -5.49
C VAL A 94 -1.52 -0.97 -5.59
N SER A 95 -2.10 -0.82 -6.79
CA SER A 95 -3.34 -0.06 -6.98
C SER A 95 -4.49 -0.68 -6.19
N MET A 96 -4.68 -2.00 -6.33
CA MET A 96 -5.69 -2.77 -5.61
C MET A 96 -5.51 -2.67 -4.09
N GLY A 97 -4.28 -2.82 -3.58
CA GLY A 97 -4.01 -2.67 -2.15
C GLY A 97 -4.26 -1.26 -1.61
N ARG A 98 -3.97 -0.21 -2.40
CA ARG A 98 -4.30 1.18 -2.05
C ARG A 98 -5.81 1.43 -2.07
N ALA A 99 -6.53 0.85 -3.04
CA ALA A 99 -7.98 0.93 -3.11
C ALA A 99 -8.62 0.28 -1.88
N LEU A 100 -8.19 -0.92 -1.49
CA LEU A 100 -8.62 -1.57 -0.24
C LEU A 100 -8.38 -0.70 1.00
N ARG A 101 -7.19 -0.10 1.11
CA ARG A 101 -6.91 0.84 2.19
C ARG A 101 -7.86 2.02 2.21
N SER A 102 -8.14 2.61 1.05
CA SER A 102 -9.05 3.75 0.93
C SER A 102 -10.48 3.38 1.30
N LEU A 103 -10.97 2.21 0.86
CA LEU A 103 -12.31 1.72 1.17
C LEU A 103 -12.53 1.51 2.67
N HIS A 104 -11.48 1.10 3.39
CA HIS A 104 -11.52 0.84 4.83
C HIS A 104 -10.86 1.95 5.68
N ASN A 105 -10.71 3.16 5.13
CA ASN A 105 -10.15 4.33 5.82
C ASN A 105 -8.80 4.08 6.51
N SER A 106 -8.01 3.13 6.01
CA SER A 106 -6.71 2.76 6.53
C SER A 106 -5.64 3.64 5.89
N LYS A 107 -5.02 4.51 6.69
CA LYS A 107 -3.95 5.41 6.23
C LYS A 107 -2.78 4.59 5.65
N ILE A 108 -2.21 5.00 4.51
CA ILE A 108 -1.05 4.31 3.90
C ILE A 108 0.16 4.28 4.84
N ARG A 109 0.33 5.33 5.66
CA ARG A 109 1.45 5.44 6.61
C ARG A 109 1.29 4.55 7.83
N GLN A 110 0.08 4.07 8.13
CA GLN A 110 -0.14 3.02 9.12
C GLN A 110 0.35 1.70 8.53
N PRO A 111 1.44 1.09 9.02
CA PRO A 111 1.85 -0.21 8.54
C PRO A 111 0.81 -1.27 8.92
N LEU A 112 0.64 -2.24 8.02
CA LEU A 112 -0.19 -3.42 8.25
C LEU A 112 0.69 -4.67 8.34
N LYS A 113 0.16 -5.69 8.99
CA LYS A 113 0.87 -6.95 9.24
C LYS A 113 1.17 -7.69 7.94
N ALA A 114 0.16 -7.88 7.09
CA ALA A 114 0.33 -8.62 5.86
C ALA A 114 -0.62 -8.19 4.75
N ILE A 115 -0.20 -8.46 3.53
CA ILE A 115 -1.07 -8.57 2.37
C ILE A 115 -1.09 -10.02 1.91
N HIS A 116 -2.27 -10.54 1.59
CA HIS A 116 -2.43 -11.84 0.99
C HIS A 116 -2.70 -11.68 -0.51
N LEU A 117 -1.99 -12.46 -1.33
CA LEU A 117 -2.12 -12.45 -2.78
C LEU A 117 -2.52 -13.85 -3.25
N VAL A 118 -3.56 -13.92 -4.08
CA VAL A 118 -4.03 -15.14 -4.73
C VAL A 118 -4.14 -14.87 -6.22
N THR A 119 -3.51 -15.72 -7.03
CA THR A 119 -3.68 -15.74 -8.47
C THR A 119 -3.53 -17.15 -9.00
N LYS A 120 -4.35 -17.51 -9.99
CA LYS A 120 -4.25 -18.79 -10.73
C LYS A 120 -3.18 -18.74 -11.83
N ASN A 121 -2.70 -17.54 -12.18
CA ASN A 121 -1.71 -17.35 -13.23
C ASN A 121 -0.28 -17.50 -12.66
N GLN A 122 0.44 -18.53 -13.12
CA GLN A 122 1.80 -18.83 -12.65
C GLN A 122 2.83 -17.75 -13.01
N GLU A 123 2.69 -17.12 -14.18
CA GLU A 123 3.56 -16.00 -14.55
C GLU A 123 3.32 -14.80 -13.63
N GLU A 124 2.05 -14.47 -13.37
CA GLU A 124 1.66 -13.40 -12.46
C GLU A 124 2.20 -13.65 -11.05
N LYS A 125 2.05 -14.88 -10.53
CA LYS A 125 2.60 -15.29 -9.23
C LYS A 125 4.12 -15.11 -9.17
N ARG A 126 4.86 -15.55 -10.20
CA ARG A 126 6.31 -15.40 -10.27
C ARG A 126 6.73 -13.93 -10.24
N VAL A 127 6.04 -13.06 -10.98
CA VAL A 127 6.33 -11.62 -11.01
C VAL A 127 6.06 -10.98 -9.64
N LEU A 128 4.95 -11.32 -8.99
CA LEU A 128 4.61 -10.78 -7.68
C LEU A 128 5.67 -11.17 -6.62
N ILE A 129 6.18 -12.39 -6.69
CA ILE A 129 7.29 -12.88 -5.85
C ILE A 129 8.58 -12.10 -6.14
N GLU A 130 8.96 -11.96 -7.42
CA GLU A 130 10.16 -11.22 -7.82
C GLU A 130 10.10 -9.75 -7.35
N MET A 131 8.90 -9.14 -7.43
CA MET A 131 8.66 -7.73 -7.13
C MET A 131 8.12 -7.49 -5.71
N GLU A 132 8.20 -8.49 -4.83
CA GLU A 132 7.62 -8.45 -3.48
C GLU A 132 8.08 -7.22 -2.68
N GLY A 133 9.37 -6.89 -2.75
CA GLY A 133 9.93 -5.73 -2.05
C GLY A 133 9.26 -4.41 -2.45
N ILE A 134 8.93 -4.25 -3.74
CA ILE A 134 8.20 -3.08 -4.25
C ILE A 134 6.81 -3.03 -3.64
N ILE A 135 6.10 -4.15 -3.63
CA ILE A 135 4.73 -4.24 -3.12
C ILE A 135 4.70 -3.92 -1.62
N LYS A 136 5.64 -4.48 -0.85
CA LYS A 136 5.78 -4.24 0.60
C LYS A 136 6.00 -2.78 0.93
N GLU A 137 6.93 -2.14 0.23
CA GLU A 137 7.23 -0.72 0.42
C GLU A 137 6.04 0.17 0.05
N GLU A 138 5.43 -0.09 -1.10
CA GLU A 138 4.36 0.75 -1.64
C GLU A 138 3.05 0.66 -0.87
N LEU A 139 2.77 -0.52 -0.32
CA LEU A 139 1.62 -0.77 0.53
C LEU A 139 1.97 -0.71 2.00
N ASN A 140 3.21 -0.43 2.40
CA ASN A 140 3.61 -0.36 3.80
C ASN A 140 3.07 -1.57 4.61
N VAL A 141 3.43 -2.77 4.17
CA VAL A 141 3.04 -4.03 4.83
C VAL A 141 4.28 -4.82 5.24
N LYS A 142 4.22 -5.51 6.38
CA LYS A 142 5.39 -6.25 6.90
C LYS A 142 5.68 -7.51 6.10
N ASN A 143 4.64 -8.20 5.63
CA ASN A 143 4.77 -9.46 4.89
C ASN A 143 3.84 -9.51 3.68
N VAL A 144 4.25 -10.28 2.67
CA VAL A 144 3.39 -10.69 1.55
C VAL A 144 3.20 -12.19 1.67
N VAL A 145 1.95 -12.64 1.70
CA VAL A 145 1.58 -14.03 1.89
C VAL A 145 0.88 -14.52 0.63
N TYR A 146 1.48 -15.47 -0.06
CA TYR A 146 0.87 -16.09 -1.23
C TYR A 146 -0.01 -17.25 -0.78
N ARG A 147 -1.25 -17.26 -1.25
CA ARG A 147 -2.19 -18.37 -1.01
C ARG A 147 -2.59 -18.99 -2.34
N GLU A 148 -2.94 -20.27 -2.30
CA GLU A 148 -3.33 -21.01 -3.52
C GLU A 148 -4.80 -20.77 -3.87
N ASN A 149 -5.67 -20.70 -2.86
CA ASN A 149 -7.11 -20.59 -3.05
C ASN A 149 -7.68 -19.33 -2.41
N GLU A 150 -8.63 -18.69 -3.09
CA GLU A 150 -9.35 -17.54 -2.55
C GLU A 150 -10.25 -17.90 -1.37
N GLU A 151 -10.62 -19.18 -1.25
CA GLU A 151 -11.43 -19.72 -0.16
C GLU A 151 -10.76 -19.53 1.20
N GLU A 152 -9.42 -19.44 1.22
CA GLU A 152 -8.68 -19.16 2.44
C GLU A 152 -8.82 -17.71 2.93
N LEU A 153 -9.29 -16.80 2.07
CA LEU A 153 -9.46 -15.37 2.34
C LEU A 153 -10.88 -14.99 2.75
N VAL A 154 -11.82 -15.91 2.57
CA VAL A 154 -13.24 -15.68 2.83
C VAL A 154 -13.74 -16.62 3.93
N GLU A 155 -14.80 -16.19 4.59
CA GLU A 155 -15.62 -17.00 5.46
C GLU A 155 -17.00 -17.15 4.83
N PHE A 156 -17.54 -18.36 4.84
CA PHE A 156 -18.90 -18.58 4.38
C PHE A 156 -19.85 -18.34 5.55
N SER A 157 -20.72 -17.33 5.44
CA SER A 157 -21.85 -17.16 6.34
C SER A 157 -23.06 -17.86 5.74
N VAL A 158 -23.61 -18.84 6.46
CA VAL A 158 -24.79 -19.57 6.02
C VAL A 158 -25.97 -19.23 6.88
N LYS A 159 -27.05 -18.78 6.24
CA LYS A 159 -28.32 -18.49 6.90
C LYS A 159 -29.38 -19.44 6.39
N ALA A 160 -30.25 -19.90 7.29
CA ALA A 160 -31.37 -20.73 6.90
C ALA A 160 -32.33 -19.95 5.97
N ASN A 161 -32.81 -20.58 4.90
CA ASN A 161 -33.84 -20.00 4.05
C ASN A 161 -35.20 -20.11 4.75
N TYR A 162 -35.53 -19.11 5.58
CA TYR A 162 -36.76 -19.06 6.37
C TYR A 162 -38.04 -19.24 5.54
N ARG A 163 -38.03 -18.90 4.24
CA ARG A 163 -39.21 -19.03 3.36
C ARG A 163 -39.53 -20.49 3.02
N LEU A 164 -38.51 -21.32 2.86
CA LEU A 164 -38.64 -22.75 2.56
C LEU A 164 -38.75 -23.56 3.85
N LEU A 165 -37.75 -23.43 4.72
CA LEU A 165 -37.63 -24.20 5.95
C LEU A 165 -38.67 -23.83 7.02
N GLY A 166 -39.18 -22.58 7.01
CA GLY A 166 -40.19 -22.15 7.97
C GLY A 166 -41.55 -22.84 7.81
N LYS A 167 -41.89 -23.30 6.59
CA LYS A 167 -43.14 -24.05 6.36
C LYS A 167 -43.08 -25.48 6.92
N THR A 168 -41.89 -26.08 6.93
CA THR A 168 -41.65 -27.47 7.33
C THR A 168 -41.29 -27.61 8.82
N LEU A 169 -40.49 -26.68 9.37
CA LEU A 169 -39.92 -26.82 10.73
C LEU A 169 -40.68 -26.06 11.82
N GLY A 170 -41.48 -25.03 11.49
CA GLY A 170 -42.31 -24.32 12.45
C GLY A 170 -41.57 -23.89 13.72
N LYS A 171 -41.84 -24.56 14.86
CA LYS A 171 -41.21 -24.29 16.17
C LYS A 171 -39.72 -24.63 16.23
N ASP A 172 -39.27 -25.61 15.43
CA ASP A 172 -37.90 -26.11 15.40
C ASP A 172 -36.99 -25.22 14.52
N MET A 173 -37.56 -24.22 13.85
CA MET A 173 -36.84 -23.32 12.94
C MET A 173 -35.71 -22.54 13.62
N LYS A 174 -35.90 -22.14 14.88
CA LYS A 174 -34.85 -21.43 15.64
C LYS A 174 -33.66 -22.34 15.92
N THR A 175 -33.92 -23.59 16.29
CA THR A 175 -32.90 -24.61 16.55
C THR A 175 -32.17 -24.99 15.26
N ALA A 176 -32.91 -25.18 14.17
CA ALA A 176 -32.37 -25.41 12.84
C ALA A 176 -31.49 -24.26 12.36
N ALA A 177 -31.95 -23.01 12.49
CA ALA A 177 -31.18 -21.83 12.10
C ALA A 177 -29.85 -21.70 12.86
N LEU A 178 -29.85 -21.93 14.17
CA LEU A 178 -28.64 -21.93 14.99
C LEU A 178 -27.66 -23.05 14.60
N ARG A 179 -28.16 -24.20 14.17
CA ARG A 179 -27.31 -25.31 13.71
C ARG A 179 -26.75 -25.05 12.32
N ILE A 180 -27.56 -24.49 11.41
CA ILE A 180 -27.18 -24.07 10.06
C ILE A 180 -26.10 -22.98 10.10
N GLU A 181 -26.21 -22.03 11.03
CA GLU A 181 -25.18 -20.99 11.23
C GLU A 181 -23.84 -21.54 11.76
N LYS A 182 -23.83 -22.77 12.29
CA LYS A 182 -22.63 -23.47 12.80
C LYS A 182 -22.09 -24.55 11.86
N LEU A 183 -22.52 -24.58 10.59
CA LEU A 183 -21.98 -25.50 9.60
C LEU A 183 -20.50 -25.20 9.34
N THR A 184 -19.72 -26.25 9.12
CA THR A 184 -18.31 -26.17 8.77
C THR A 184 -18.11 -25.85 7.30
N ILE A 185 -16.96 -25.29 6.93
CA ILE A 185 -16.63 -24.94 5.52
C ILE A 185 -16.78 -26.14 4.58
N GLN A 186 -16.40 -27.34 5.03
CA GLN A 186 -16.53 -28.58 4.23
C GLN A 186 -17.99 -28.97 3.97
N GLU A 187 -18.87 -28.82 4.97
CA GLU A 187 -20.30 -29.08 4.82
C GLU A 187 -20.96 -28.06 3.88
N ILE A 188 -20.53 -26.80 3.95
CA ILE A 188 -21.00 -25.73 3.07
C ILE A 188 -20.56 -25.96 1.62
N GLN A 189 -19.31 -26.37 1.41
CA GLN A 189 -18.81 -26.75 0.08
C GLN A 189 -19.55 -27.97 -0.47
N SER A 190 -19.80 -28.98 0.37
CA SER A 190 -20.57 -30.16 -0.04
C SER A 190 -21.99 -29.78 -0.49
N LEU A 191 -22.63 -28.83 0.19
CA LEU A 191 -23.94 -28.29 -0.22
C LEU A 191 -23.87 -27.52 -1.56
N LEU A 192 -22.79 -26.77 -1.81
CA LEU A 192 -22.55 -26.07 -3.08
C LEU A 192 -22.27 -27.04 -4.24
N ASP A 193 -21.66 -28.19 -3.95
CA ASP A 193 -21.41 -29.27 -4.92
C ASP A 193 -22.66 -30.13 -5.17
N GLY A 194 -23.81 -29.78 -4.56
CA GLY A 194 -25.10 -30.42 -4.76
C GLY A 194 -25.37 -31.62 -3.83
N ALA A 195 -24.54 -31.86 -2.82
CA ALA A 195 -24.79 -32.91 -1.83
C ALA A 195 -25.93 -32.52 -0.88
N THR A 196 -26.63 -33.53 -0.35
CA THR A 196 -27.66 -33.33 0.67
C THR A 196 -27.06 -33.57 2.05
N LEU A 197 -27.21 -32.61 2.96
CA LEU A 197 -26.67 -32.70 4.32
C LEU A 197 -27.81 -32.98 5.32
N SER A 198 -27.82 -34.15 5.94
CA SER A 198 -28.82 -34.52 6.94
C SER A 198 -28.40 -34.01 8.33
N LEU A 199 -29.19 -33.10 8.92
CA LEU A 199 -29.02 -32.63 10.30
C LEU A 199 -30.02 -33.31 11.23
N ASP A 200 -29.54 -33.81 12.38
CA ASP A 200 -30.42 -34.25 13.47
C ASP A 200 -30.80 -33.07 14.37
N LEU A 201 -32.10 -32.80 14.47
CA LEU A 201 -32.70 -31.77 15.31
C LEU A 201 -33.64 -32.46 16.32
N ASP A 202 -33.10 -32.81 17.49
CA ASP A 202 -33.84 -33.42 18.61
C ASP A 202 -34.75 -34.59 18.17
N GLY A 203 -34.24 -35.49 17.32
CA GLY A 203 -34.96 -36.69 16.86
C GLY A 203 -35.70 -36.54 15.52
N ARG A 204 -35.57 -35.39 14.84
CA ARG A 204 -36.00 -35.20 13.46
C ARG A 204 -34.80 -34.99 12.54
N ILE A 205 -34.69 -35.85 11.53
CA ILE A 205 -33.70 -35.71 10.47
C ILE A 205 -34.21 -34.67 9.46
N LEU A 206 -33.44 -33.61 9.26
CA LEU A 206 -33.68 -32.58 8.27
C LEU A 206 -32.64 -32.68 7.16
N ASP A 207 -33.09 -32.97 5.95
CA ASP A 207 -32.24 -32.95 4.76
C ASP A 207 -32.12 -31.52 4.23
N LEU A 208 -30.92 -30.96 4.35
CA LEU A 208 -30.56 -29.68 3.77
C LEU A 208 -30.06 -29.88 2.34
N THR A 209 -30.69 -29.16 1.42
CA THR A 209 -30.22 -28.98 0.04
C THR A 209 -29.73 -27.55 -0.15
N GLU A 210 -29.05 -27.25 -1.26
CA GLU A 210 -28.60 -25.88 -1.57
C GLU A 210 -29.72 -24.83 -1.43
N GLU A 211 -30.93 -25.15 -1.90
CA GLU A 211 -32.09 -24.24 -1.85
C GLU A 211 -32.56 -23.91 -0.41
N SER A 212 -32.28 -24.81 0.53
CA SER A 212 -32.67 -24.68 1.93
C SER A 212 -31.82 -23.66 2.71
N VAL A 213 -30.67 -23.27 2.14
CA VAL A 213 -29.71 -22.37 2.77
C VAL A 213 -29.42 -21.17 1.88
N ILE A 214 -29.15 -20.03 2.50
CA ILE A 214 -28.66 -18.81 1.86
C ILE A 214 -27.20 -18.69 2.25
N ILE A 215 -26.32 -19.12 1.35
CA ILE A 215 -24.87 -19.03 1.53
C ILE A 215 -24.41 -17.66 1.04
N LYS A 216 -23.77 -16.90 1.93
CA LYS A 216 -23.10 -15.64 1.61
C LYS A 216 -21.60 -15.82 1.80
N ARG A 217 -20.84 -15.44 0.79
CA ARG A 217 -19.38 -15.29 0.90
C ARG A 217 -19.10 -13.98 1.62
N CYS A 218 -18.62 -14.06 2.85
CA CYS A 218 -18.18 -12.93 3.64
C CYS A 218 -16.64 -12.90 3.67
N GLU A 219 -16.06 -11.73 3.84
CA GLU A 219 -14.63 -11.64 4.12
C GLU A 219 -14.39 -12.09 5.57
N LYS A 220 -13.23 -12.70 5.86
CA LYS A 220 -12.86 -12.96 7.26
C LYS A 220 -12.83 -11.64 8.04
N GLU A 221 -13.22 -11.64 9.31
CA GLU A 221 -13.36 -10.38 10.09
C GLU A 221 -12.16 -9.44 9.95
N ASN A 222 -10.94 -9.99 9.98
CA ASN A 222 -9.67 -9.25 9.94
C ASN A 222 -9.07 -9.08 8.53
N LEU A 223 -9.67 -9.66 7.49
CA LEU A 223 -9.18 -9.57 6.12
C LEU A 223 -10.16 -8.77 5.26
N LYS A 224 -9.64 -7.82 4.50
CA LYS A 224 -10.43 -7.05 3.51
C LYS A 224 -10.00 -7.41 2.12
N VAL A 225 -10.93 -7.87 1.28
CA VAL A 225 -10.63 -8.58 0.03
C VAL A 225 -11.08 -7.76 -1.18
N LEU A 226 -10.24 -7.71 -2.21
CA LEU A 226 -10.56 -7.13 -3.51
C LEU A 226 -10.10 -8.08 -4.60
N ASN A 227 -11.01 -8.41 -5.50
CA ASN A 227 -10.72 -9.18 -6.71
C ASN A 227 -10.76 -8.25 -7.93
N GLU A 228 -9.74 -8.35 -8.78
CA GLU A 228 -9.69 -7.66 -10.07
C GLU A 228 -9.06 -8.59 -11.11
N GLY A 229 -9.89 -9.14 -12.00
CA GLY A 229 -9.44 -10.07 -13.04
C GLY A 229 -8.91 -11.39 -12.45
N SER A 230 -7.64 -11.72 -12.73
CA SER A 230 -6.98 -12.93 -12.25
C SER A 230 -6.38 -12.82 -10.85
N LEU A 231 -6.32 -11.60 -10.31
CA LEU A 231 -5.65 -11.31 -9.04
C LEU A 231 -6.69 -11.01 -7.95
N THR A 232 -6.52 -11.68 -6.81
CA THR A 232 -7.27 -11.42 -5.58
C THR A 232 -6.29 -10.99 -4.50
N ILE A 233 -6.59 -9.87 -3.84
CA ILE A 233 -5.78 -9.30 -2.77
C ILE A 233 -6.60 -9.24 -1.51
N ALA A 234 -5.99 -9.56 -0.36
CA ALA A 234 -6.56 -9.23 0.94
C ALA A 234 -5.56 -8.48 1.83
N LEU A 235 -6.04 -7.50 2.60
CA LEU A 235 -5.24 -6.82 3.61
C LEU A 235 -5.61 -7.31 5.01
N ASP A 236 -4.58 -7.61 5.81
CA ASP A 236 -4.72 -7.84 7.25
C ASP A 236 -4.84 -6.49 7.96
N THR A 237 -6.04 -6.18 8.47
CA THR A 237 -6.34 -4.90 9.13
C THR A 237 -6.13 -4.93 10.63
N GLU A 238 -5.71 -6.06 11.21
CA GLU A 238 -5.45 -6.18 12.63
C GLU A 238 -4.18 -5.39 13.01
N LEU A 239 -4.33 -4.43 13.93
CA LEU A 239 -3.23 -3.57 14.38
C LEU A 239 -2.70 -4.04 15.73
N THR A 240 -1.44 -4.43 15.75
CA THR A 240 -0.69 -4.65 17.01
C THR A 240 -0.19 -3.31 17.56
N GLU A 241 0.13 -3.27 18.85
CA GLU A 241 0.68 -2.05 19.49
C GLU A 241 1.96 -1.55 18.79
N GLU A 242 2.83 -2.47 18.35
CA GLU A 242 4.04 -2.14 17.59
C GLU A 242 3.73 -1.46 16.25
N LEU A 243 2.70 -1.94 15.52
CA LEU A 243 2.28 -1.35 14.26
C LEU A 243 1.69 0.05 14.47
N ILE A 244 0.92 0.25 15.53
CA ILE A 244 0.35 1.56 15.89
C ILE A 244 1.49 2.54 16.18
N GLN A 245 2.47 2.15 17.01
CA GLN A 245 3.63 3.00 17.35
C GLN A 245 4.44 3.39 16.10
N GLU A 246 4.70 2.44 15.19
CA GLU A 246 5.39 2.74 13.94
C GLU A 246 4.58 3.67 13.03
N GLY A 247 3.25 3.53 13.02
CA GLY A 247 2.33 4.42 12.31
C GLY A 247 2.40 5.85 12.83
N ILE A 248 2.40 6.03 14.16
CA ILE A 248 2.56 7.34 14.82
C ILE A 248 3.88 8.00 14.38
N ILE A 249 4.98 7.24 14.38
CA ILE A 249 6.31 7.76 14.04
C ILE A 249 6.41 8.15 12.57
N ARG A 250 5.80 7.39 11.65
CA ARG A 250 5.74 7.78 10.23
C ARG A 250 4.92 9.04 10.02
N ASP A 251 3.84 9.21 10.77
CA ASP A 251 3.05 10.44 10.73
C ASP A 251 3.84 11.64 11.27
N LEU A 252 4.61 11.43 12.34
CA LEU A 252 5.52 12.44 12.89
C LEU A 252 6.63 12.83 11.91
N VAL A 253 7.28 11.85 11.26
CA VAL A 253 8.30 12.12 10.22
C VAL A 253 7.70 12.96 9.09
N ARG A 254 6.48 12.66 8.64
CA ARG A 254 5.78 13.49 7.64
C ARG A 254 5.57 14.91 8.15
N GLY A 255 5.12 15.08 9.38
CA GLY A 255 4.92 16.37 10.03
C GLY A 255 6.21 17.19 10.05
N ILE A 256 7.30 16.60 10.55
CA ILE A 256 8.62 17.24 10.60
C ILE A 256 9.10 17.63 9.20
N GLN A 257 8.95 16.75 8.20
CA GLN A 257 9.37 17.04 6.83
C GLN A 257 8.54 18.16 6.16
N ASN A 258 7.27 18.30 6.53
CA ASN A 258 6.45 19.43 6.08
C ASN A 258 6.90 20.73 6.74
N LEU A 259 7.10 20.72 8.07
CA LEU A 259 7.62 21.87 8.81
C LEU A 259 8.98 22.35 8.30
N ARG A 260 9.88 21.42 7.94
CA ARG A 260 11.16 21.77 7.29
C ARG A 260 10.96 22.58 6.01
N LYS A 261 10.01 22.17 5.17
CA LYS A 261 9.71 22.89 3.91
C LYS A 261 9.08 24.25 4.17
N GLU A 262 8.16 24.33 5.12
CA GLU A 262 7.50 25.58 5.50
C GLU A 262 8.49 26.61 6.05
N LYS A 263 9.50 26.15 6.80
CA LYS A 263 10.62 26.97 7.29
C LYS A 263 11.72 27.23 6.24
N GLY A 264 11.56 26.73 5.02
CA GLY A 264 12.53 26.92 3.93
C GLY A 264 13.87 26.22 4.15
N PHE A 265 13.90 25.12 4.91
CA PHE A 265 15.13 24.35 5.11
C PHE A 265 15.48 23.56 3.85
N GLU A 266 16.78 23.47 3.57
CA GLU A 266 17.27 22.64 2.48
C GLU A 266 17.11 21.16 2.83
N VAL A 267 17.00 20.32 1.80
CA VAL A 267 16.82 18.87 1.99
C VAL A 267 18.00 18.23 2.73
N THR A 268 19.18 18.84 2.65
CA THR A 268 20.42 18.38 3.29
C THR A 268 20.66 18.93 4.69
N ASP A 269 19.84 19.88 5.16
CA ASP A 269 20.06 20.54 6.45
C ASP A 269 19.89 19.55 7.62
N ARG A 270 20.82 19.60 8.58
CA ARG A 270 20.66 18.89 9.86
C ARG A 270 19.88 19.74 10.84
N ILE A 271 19.11 19.08 11.72
CA ILE A 271 18.21 19.77 12.66
C ILE A 271 18.34 19.24 14.09
N LYS A 272 18.05 20.09 15.06
CA LYS A 272 17.72 19.69 16.43
C LYS A 272 16.21 19.70 16.60
N LEU A 273 15.68 18.62 17.18
CA LEU A 273 14.25 18.43 17.38
C LEU A 273 13.87 18.67 18.83
N TYR A 274 12.79 19.41 19.05
CA TYR A 274 12.18 19.56 20.36
C TYR A 274 10.74 19.06 20.24
N LEU A 275 10.41 18.04 21.03
CA LEU A 275 9.16 17.29 20.91
C LEU A 275 8.51 17.17 22.28
N PHE A 276 7.19 17.33 22.33
CA PHE A 276 6.41 17.07 23.53
C PHE A 276 5.00 16.59 23.16
N GLY A 277 4.41 15.70 23.95
CA GLY A 277 3.09 15.15 23.66
C GLY A 277 2.66 14.09 24.67
N SER A 278 1.79 13.19 24.21
CA SER A 278 1.25 12.07 24.99
C SER A 278 2.31 11.03 25.38
N ASP A 279 2.00 10.21 26.38
CA ASP A 279 2.84 9.07 26.78
C ASP A 279 2.96 8.01 25.67
N GLU A 280 1.92 7.82 24.86
CA GLU A 280 1.96 6.92 23.71
C GLU A 280 2.95 7.39 22.64
N LEU A 281 2.97 8.69 22.34
CA LEU A 281 3.96 9.27 21.44
C LEU A 281 5.38 9.10 21.99
N LYS A 282 5.56 9.28 23.30
CA LYS A 282 6.85 9.08 23.96
C LYS A 282 7.33 7.64 23.83
N LYS A 283 6.46 6.65 24.09
CA LYS A 283 6.78 5.23 23.90
C LYS A 283 7.17 4.90 22.46
N ALA A 284 6.42 5.45 21.49
CA ALA A 284 6.72 5.26 20.08
C ALA A 284 8.08 5.89 19.69
N MET A 285 8.38 7.06 20.24
CA MET A 285 9.67 7.75 20.04
C MET A 285 10.84 6.95 20.59
N ASP A 286 10.71 6.42 21.81
CA ASP A 286 11.76 5.61 22.44
C ASP A 286 12.02 4.32 21.62
N SER A 287 10.98 3.74 21.04
CA SER A 287 11.07 2.50 20.25
C SER A 287 11.61 2.68 18.83
N TYR A 288 11.36 3.84 18.19
CA TYR A 288 11.68 4.09 16.77
C TYR A 288 12.54 5.33 16.53
N ASN A 289 13.27 5.80 17.55
CA ASN A 289 14.16 6.96 17.48
C ASN A 289 15.12 6.92 16.27
N ASP A 290 15.77 5.78 16.04
CA ASP A 290 16.73 5.60 14.94
C ASP A 290 16.09 5.81 13.56
N HIS A 291 14.83 5.43 13.41
CA HIS A 291 14.09 5.64 12.17
C HIS A 291 13.79 7.13 11.96
N LEU A 292 13.30 7.79 13.01
CA LEU A 292 12.94 9.21 12.95
C LEU A 292 14.15 10.10 12.71
N THR A 293 15.24 9.91 13.46
CA THR A 293 16.47 10.71 13.32
C THR A 293 17.07 10.58 11.92
N ARG A 294 17.11 9.36 11.38
CA ARG A 294 17.60 9.09 10.04
C ARG A 294 16.74 9.73 8.95
N GLU A 295 15.42 9.59 9.04
CA GLU A 295 14.50 10.13 8.02
C GLU A 295 14.34 11.65 8.12
N THR A 296 14.66 12.28 9.25
CA THR A 296 14.55 13.74 9.46
C THR A 296 15.88 14.48 9.46
N LEU A 297 17.00 13.78 9.31
CA LEU A 297 18.36 14.31 9.47
C LEU A 297 18.56 15.04 10.82
N ALA A 298 17.91 14.54 11.87
CA ALA A 298 18.02 15.12 13.19
C ALA A 298 19.31 14.68 13.87
N SER A 299 20.12 15.65 14.32
CA SER A 299 21.36 15.39 15.07
C SER A 299 21.09 15.07 16.54
N SER A 300 20.00 15.60 17.09
CA SER A 300 19.57 15.38 18.47
C SER A 300 18.09 15.66 18.62
N TRP A 301 17.45 15.07 19.62
CA TRP A 301 16.09 15.41 20.02
C TRP A 301 15.97 15.59 21.53
N LEU A 302 15.06 16.45 21.97
CA LEU A 302 14.78 16.73 23.37
C LEU A 302 13.27 16.63 23.63
N TRP A 303 12.90 15.92 24.69
CA TRP A 303 11.50 15.77 25.12
C TRP A 303 11.06 16.95 26.01
N ILE A 304 10.91 18.14 25.42
CA ILE A 304 10.53 19.35 26.15
C ILE A 304 9.49 20.16 25.37
N ASN A 305 8.57 20.80 26.08
CA ASN A 305 7.64 21.74 25.48
C ASN A 305 8.33 23.09 25.27
N HIS A 306 8.70 23.39 24.03
CA HIS A 306 9.37 24.64 23.66
C HIS A 306 8.36 25.78 23.48
N GLU A 307 8.70 27.01 23.89
CA GLU A 307 7.77 28.15 23.84
C GLU A 307 7.33 28.52 22.41
N SER A 308 8.21 28.34 21.44
CA SER A 308 7.93 28.52 20.01
C SER A 308 7.52 27.23 19.29
N ALA A 309 7.05 26.21 20.02
CA ALA A 309 6.62 24.97 19.40
C ALA A 309 5.29 25.15 18.65
N GLU A 310 5.22 24.51 17.49
CA GLU A 310 4.02 24.43 16.68
C GLU A 310 3.26 23.15 17.01
N LEU A 311 1.94 23.24 17.08
CA LEU A 311 1.08 22.10 17.36
C LEU A 311 0.84 21.31 16.07
N LEU A 312 1.25 20.05 16.06
CA LEU A 312 1.09 19.15 14.93
C LEU A 312 0.22 17.94 15.32
N GLU A 313 -0.70 17.58 14.44
CA GLU A 313 -1.52 16.38 14.58
C GLU A 313 -0.79 15.17 13.98
N CYS A 314 -0.38 14.25 14.86
CA CYS A 314 0.18 12.96 14.51
C CYS A 314 -0.88 11.89 14.75
N SER A 315 -1.46 11.37 13.68
CA SER A 315 -2.62 10.46 13.76
C SER A 315 -3.78 11.10 14.55
N ASP A 316 -4.18 10.54 15.69
CA ASP A 316 -5.24 11.06 16.56
C ASP A 316 -4.67 11.79 17.79
N GLN A 317 -3.37 12.08 17.79
CA GLN A 317 -2.65 12.69 18.90
C GLN A 317 -2.09 14.07 18.52
N LYS A 318 -2.06 14.95 19.50
CA LYS A 318 -1.48 16.30 19.38
C LYS A 318 -0.07 16.29 19.96
N CYS A 319 0.88 16.83 19.21
CA CYS A 319 2.26 16.98 19.64
C CYS A 319 2.76 18.40 19.37
N SER A 320 3.57 18.92 20.28
CA SER A 320 4.28 20.19 20.12
C SER A 320 5.64 19.90 19.51
N ILE A 321 5.96 20.54 18.38
CA ILE A 321 7.21 20.35 17.65
C ILE A 321 7.90 21.70 17.44
N TYR A 322 9.18 21.79 17.77
CA TYR A 322 10.04 22.88 17.32
C TYR A 322 11.29 22.32 16.63
N LEU A 323 11.67 22.98 15.53
CA LEU A 323 12.83 22.64 14.72
C LEU A 323 13.83 23.79 14.77
N GLU A 324 15.09 23.45 15.05
CA GLU A 324 16.22 24.37 15.01
C GLU A 324 17.26 23.82 14.03
N LYS A 325 17.83 24.67 13.17
CA LYS A 325 18.91 24.26 12.26
C LYS A 325 20.18 24.01 13.08
N ALA A 326 20.79 22.84 12.89
CA ALA A 326 21.93 22.38 13.69
C ALA A 326 23.26 23.01 13.26
#